data_AF-A0A953VMQ9-F1
#
_entry.id   AF-A0A953VMQ9-F1
#
_cell.length_a   1.000
_cell.length_b   1.000
_cell.length_c   1.000
_cell.angle_alpha   90.00
_cell.angle_beta   90.00
_cell.angle_gamma   90.00
#
_symmetry.space_group_name_H-M   'P 1'
#
loop_
_entity.id
_entity.type
_entity.pdbx_description
1 polymer ?
#
loop_
_entity_poly.entity_id
_entity_poly.type
_entity_poly.pdbx_seq_one_letter_code
_entity_poly.pdbx_strand_id
1 'polypeptide(L)'
;MRNLLAGLFAATLLFAAPVQAGDQPVVVELFTSQGCSSCPPADALLTEIARRDNVIALALHVDYWDYLGWPDTFASKEFTLRQRAYARARHQRTIYTPQIIVQGTSSVIGHHR
;
A
#
# COMPACT_ATOMS: atom_id res chain seq x y z
N MET A 1 -42.23 -2.75 41.73
CA MET A 1 -41.03 -3.46 41.22
C MET A 1 -40.91 -3.52 39.69
N ARG A 2 -41.96 -3.21 38.91
CA ARG A 2 -41.96 -3.35 37.44
C ARG A 2 -41.49 -2.12 36.64
N ASN A 3 -41.21 -0.99 37.33
CA ASN A 3 -40.84 0.28 36.67
C ASN A 3 -39.34 0.63 36.82
N LEU A 4 -38.57 -0.17 37.58
CA LEU A 4 -37.12 0.08 37.77
C LEU A 4 -36.28 -0.43 36.59
N LEU A 5 -36.81 -1.36 35.79
CA LEU A 5 -36.12 -1.93 34.63
C LEU A 5 -36.13 -1.00 33.40
N ALA A 6 -37.08 -0.06 33.33
CA ALA A 6 -37.20 0.88 32.22
C ALA A 6 -36.18 2.04 32.29
N GLY A 7 -35.66 2.35 33.48
CA GLY A 7 -34.65 3.41 33.66
C GLY A 7 -33.23 3.00 33.25
N LEU A 8 -32.93 1.70 33.29
CA LEU A 8 -31.57 1.19 33.02
C LEU A 8 -31.21 1.19 31.53
N PHE A 9 -32.20 1.11 30.64
CA PHE A 9 -31.98 1.12 29.18
C PHE A 9 -31.74 2.51 28.60
N ALA A 10 -32.16 3.57 29.29
CA ALA A 10 -31.95 4.95 28.84
C ALA A 10 -30.53 5.48 29.17
N ALA A 11 -29.85 4.89 30.15
CA ALA A 11 -28.54 5.35 30.62
C ALA A 11 -27.36 4.92 29.73
N THR A 12 -27.52 3.89 28.88
CA THR A 12 -26.46 3.38 28.00
C THR A 12 -26.28 4.16 26.70
N LEU A 13 -27.23 5.04 26.33
CA LEU A 13 -27.14 5.87 25.13
C LEU A 13 -26.25 7.13 25.29
N LEU A 14 -25.85 7.46 26.52
CA LEU A 14 -25.06 8.68 26.80
C LEU A 14 -23.54 8.49 26.70
N PHE A 15 -23.05 7.28 26.40
CA PHE A 15 -21.62 6.97 26.26
C PHE A 15 -21.18 6.63 24.83
N ALA A 16 -21.97 6.98 23.81
CA ALA A 16 -21.53 6.92 22.42
C ALA A 16 -20.57 8.09 22.13
N ALA A 17 -19.30 7.98 22.55
CA ALA A 17 -18.26 8.87 22.09
C ALA A 17 -18.11 8.71 20.56
N PRO A 18 -17.97 9.79 19.78
CA PRO A 18 -17.63 9.64 18.37
C PRO A 18 -16.29 8.93 18.29
N VAL A 19 -16.25 7.79 17.61
CA VAL A 19 -14.98 7.26 17.12
C VAL A 19 -14.47 8.28 16.12
N GLN A 20 -13.49 9.08 16.54
CA GLN A 20 -12.66 9.81 15.60
C GLN A 20 -11.87 8.75 14.84
N ALA A 21 -12.19 8.57 13.56
CA ALA A 21 -11.26 7.96 12.63
C ALA A 21 -9.99 8.84 12.66
N GLY A 22 -8.99 8.40 13.42
CA GLY A 22 -7.67 9.00 13.34
C GLY A 22 -7.20 8.95 11.88
N ASP A 23 -6.44 9.96 11.47
CA ASP A 23 -5.87 10.05 10.13
C ASP A 23 -4.90 8.86 9.94
N GLN A 24 -5.44 7.72 9.48
CA GLN A 24 -4.64 6.50 9.34
C GLN A 24 -3.73 6.68 8.13
N PRO A 25 -2.42 6.42 8.28
CA PRO A 25 -1.49 6.62 7.18
C PRO A 25 -1.85 5.69 6.02
N VAL A 26 -1.77 6.24 4.81
CA VAL A 26 -1.96 5.51 3.56
C VAL A 26 -0.64 4.87 3.17
N VAL A 27 -0.58 3.54 3.08
CA VAL A 27 0.60 2.84 2.58
C VAL A 27 0.58 2.85 1.04
N VAL A 28 1.67 3.30 0.44
CA VAL A 28 1.89 3.30 -1.01
C VAL A 28 3.16 2.50 -1.29
N GLU A 29 3.00 1.35 -1.95
CA GLU A 29 4.09 0.43 -2.27
C GLU A 29 4.37 0.48 -3.77
N LEU A 30 5.56 0.95 -4.16
CA LEU A 30 6.04 0.93 -5.53
C LEU A 30 6.99 -0.26 -5.73
N PHE A 31 6.63 -1.18 -6.62
CA PHE A 31 7.53 -2.20 -7.14
C PHE A 31 8.31 -1.64 -8.33
N THR A 32 9.62 -1.53 -8.17
CA THR A 32 10.55 -0.85 -9.09
C THR A 32 11.86 -1.64 -9.24
N SER A 33 12.77 -1.20 -10.11
CA SER A 33 14.14 -1.70 -10.21
C SER A 33 15.01 -0.70 -10.98
N GLN A 34 16.29 -0.57 -10.62
CA GLN A 34 17.28 0.17 -11.41
C GLN A 34 17.43 -0.39 -12.84
N GLY A 35 17.23 -1.70 -13.03
CA GLY A 35 17.26 -2.35 -14.34
C GLY A 35 16.02 -2.10 -15.19
N CYS A 36 14.97 -1.50 -14.63
CA CYS A 36 13.71 -1.19 -15.30
C CYS A 36 13.76 0.22 -15.93
N SER A 37 13.87 0.29 -17.26
CA SER A 37 13.95 1.55 -18.00
C SER A 37 12.70 2.44 -17.91
N SER A 38 11.54 1.84 -17.65
CA SER A 38 10.25 2.55 -17.50
C SER A 38 9.95 3.00 -16.07
N CYS A 39 10.80 2.66 -15.10
CA CYS A 39 10.59 2.94 -13.69
C CYS A 39 10.93 4.36 -13.20
N PRO A 40 11.91 5.11 -13.78
CA PRO A 40 12.30 6.43 -13.25
C PRO A 40 11.15 7.43 -13.05
N PRO A 41 10.12 7.53 -13.92
CA PRO A 41 8.97 8.39 -13.67
C PRO A 41 8.16 8.00 -12.42
N ALA A 42 8.03 6.71 -12.14
CA ALA A 42 7.32 6.21 -10.97
C ALA A 42 8.10 6.46 -9.68
N ASP A 43 9.43 6.32 -9.72
CA ASP A 43 10.31 6.62 -8.58
C ASP A 43 10.24 8.11 -8.21
N ALA A 44 10.20 8.98 -9.23
CA ALA A 44 10.00 10.42 -9.04
C ALA A 44 8.64 10.73 -8.42
N LEU A 45 7.57 10.10 -8.91
CA LEU A 45 6.23 10.23 -8.35
C LEU A 45 6.17 9.77 -6.89
N LEU A 46 6.78 8.64 -6.55
CA LEU A 46 6.83 8.16 -5.17
C LEU A 46 7.55 9.16 -4.26
N THR A 47 8.63 9.78 -4.75
CA THR A 47 9.35 10.84 -4.02
C THR A 47 8.47 12.06 -3.74
N GLU A 48 7.61 12.45 -4.69
CA GLU A 48 6.62 13.51 -4.48
C GLU A 48 5.56 13.11 -3.45
N ILE A 49 5.03 11.88 -3.56
CA ILE A 49 4.01 11.33 -2.66
C ILE A 49 4.52 11.18 -1.22
N ALA A 50 5.80 10.80 -1.06
CA ALA A 50 6.44 10.61 0.24
C ALA A 50 6.54 11.90 1.09
N ARG A 51 6.31 13.08 0.50
CA ARG A 51 6.28 14.36 1.21
C ARG A 51 4.98 14.60 1.97
N ARG A 52 3.96 13.75 1.80
CA ARG A 52 2.67 13.86 2.49
C ARG A 52 2.75 13.23 3.87
N ASP A 53 2.37 13.97 4.91
CA ASP A 53 2.46 13.54 6.30
C ASP A 53 1.64 12.27 6.62
N ASN A 54 0.58 12.03 5.85
CA ASN A 54 -0.31 10.88 6.00
C ASN A 54 0.01 9.72 5.06
N VAL A 55 1.22 9.65 4.49
CA VAL A 55 1.62 8.57 3.57
C VAL A 55 2.87 7.85 4.04
N ILE A 56 2.80 6.51 4.03
CA ILE A 56 3.98 5.64 4.17
C ILE A 56 4.35 5.16 2.76
N ALA A 57 5.38 5.78 2.19
CA ALA A 57 5.88 5.44 0.85
C ALA A 57 6.99 4.38 0.93
N LEU A 58 6.84 3.28 0.20
CA LEU A 58 7.80 2.17 0.14
C LEU A 58 8.26 1.94 -1.30
N ALA A 59 9.57 2.07 -1.55
CA ALA A 59 10.20 1.63 -2.79
C ALA A 59 10.71 0.20 -2.60
N LEU A 60 10.10 -0.76 -3.29
CA LEU A 60 10.37 -2.18 -3.18
C LEU A 60 11.03 -2.67 -4.46
N HIS A 61 12.35 -2.83 -4.42
CA HIS A 61 13.15 -3.18 -5.59
C HIS A 61 13.07 -4.68 -5.90
N VAL A 62 12.54 -5.04 -7.06
CA VAL A 62 12.37 -6.45 -7.46
C VAL A 62 13.63 -7.00 -8.10
N ASP A 63 13.94 -8.27 -7.84
CA ASP A 63 15.15 -8.96 -8.30
C ASP A 63 15.08 -9.49 -9.74
N TYR A 64 13.88 -9.57 -10.33
CA TYR A 64 13.71 -10.23 -11.64
C TYR A 64 14.19 -9.40 -12.83
N TRP A 65 14.80 -8.24 -12.63
CA TRP A 65 15.51 -7.49 -13.68
C TRP A 65 17.03 -7.72 -13.66
N ASP A 66 17.57 -8.31 -12.60
CA ASP A 66 19.02 -8.47 -12.42
C ASP A 66 19.65 -9.38 -13.49
N TYR A 67 18.84 -10.23 -14.14
CA TYR A 67 19.29 -11.07 -15.26
C TYR A 67 19.81 -10.26 -16.46
N LEU A 68 19.52 -8.96 -16.53
CA LEU A 68 20.02 -8.06 -17.58
C LEU A 68 21.51 -7.70 -17.42
N GLY A 69 22.18 -8.14 -16.35
CA GLY A 69 23.61 -7.91 -16.13
C GLY A 69 23.95 -6.63 -15.36
N TRP A 70 22.93 -5.86 -14.94
CA TRP A 70 23.04 -4.81 -13.94
C TRP A 70 22.21 -5.19 -12.71
N PRO A 71 22.82 -5.85 -11.70
CA PRO A 71 22.13 -6.19 -10.47
C PRO A 71 21.80 -4.93 -9.67
N ASP A 72 20.53 -4.77 -9.32
CA ASP A 72 20.09 -3.65 -8.49
C ASP A 72 20.48 -3.90 -7.02
N THR A 73 21.29 -3.01 -6.44
CA THR A 73 21.80 -3.17 -5.07
C THR A 73 20.71 -3.10 -4.00
N PHE A 74 19.54 -2.58 -4.32
CA PHE A 74 18.39 -2.54 -3.42
C PHE A 74 17.43 -3.71 -3.62
N ALA A 75 17.62 -4.50 -4.68
CA ALA A 75 16.71 -5.57 -5.02
C ALA A 75 16.74 -6.72 -4.02
N SER A 76 15.56 -7.30 -3.80
CA SER A 76 15.38 -8.43 -2.91
C SER A 76 14.31 -9.38 -3.45
N LYS A 77 14.57 -10.68 -3.33
CA LYS A 77 13.64 -11.74 -3.72
C LYS A 77 12.34 -11.67 -2.93
N GLU A 78 12.41 -11.23 -1.68
CA GLU A 78 11.25 -11.03 -0.81
C GLU A 78 10.27 -10.01 -1.39
N PHE A 79 10.77 -8.95 -2.04
CA PHE A 79 9.93 -7.95 -2.71
C PHE A 79 9.26 -8.51 -3.96
N THR A 80 9.97 -9.31 -4.76
CA THR A 80 9.38 -10.07 -5.87
C THR A 80 8.29 -11.04 -5.38
N LEU A 81 8.54 -11.75 -4.28
CA LEU A 81 7.56 -12.67 -3.70
C LEU A 81 6.32 -11.94 -3.18
N ARG A 82 6.50 -10.76 -2.58
CA ARG A 82 5.41 -9.88 -2.16
C ARG A 82 4.57 -9.41 -3.36
N GLN A 83 5.20 -8.98 -4.45
CA GLN A 83 4.50 -8.61 -5.68
C GLN A 83 3.68 -9.79 -6.25
N ARG A 84 4.28 -10.98 -6.27
CA ARG A 84 3.58 -12.21 -6.69
C ARG A 84 2.40 -12.54 -5.78
N ALA A 85 2.48 -12.26 -4.49
CA ALA A 85 1.37 -12.45 -3.57
C ALA A 85 0.18 -11.54 -3.93
N TYR A 86 0.44 -10.25 -4.25
CA TYR A 86 -0.59 -9.36 -4.78
C TYR A 86 -1.19 -9.87 -6.09
N ALA A 87 -0.36 -10.28 -7.05
CA ALA A 87 -0.84 -10.81 -8.31
C ALA A 87 -1.76 -12.03 -8.11
N ARG A 88 -1.37 -12.97 -7.23
CA ARG A 88 -2.20 -14.14 -6.88
C ARG A 88 -3.53 -13.72 -6.25
N ALA A 89 -3.51 -12.83 -5.26
CA ALA A 89 -4.73 -12.35 -4.60
C ALA A 89 -5.69 -11.62 -5.56
N ARG A 90 -5.16 -11.08 -6.67
CA ARG A 90 -5.92 -10.37 -7.70
C ARG A 90 -6.20 -11.20 -8.95
N HIS A 91 -5.90 -12.50 -8.94
CA HIS A 91 -6.01 -13.40 -10.10
C HIS A 91 -5.26 -12.89 -11.36
N GLN A 92 -4.20 -12.12 -11.17
CA GLN A 92 -3.34 -11.64 -12.25
C GLN A 92 -2.32 -12.72 -12.63
N ARG A 93 -2.10 -12.89 -13.93
CA ARG A 93 -1.19 -13.92 -14.47
C ARG A 93 0.27 -13.46 -14.54
N THR A 94 0.50 -12.15 -14.44
CA THR A 94 1.82 -11.53 -14.61
C THR A 94 2.05 -10.48 -13.53
N ILE A 95 3.33 -10.24 -13.24
CA ILE A 95 3.83 -9.10 -12.47
C ILE A 95 4.60 -8.19 -13.42
N TYR A 96 4.73 -6.90 -13.08
CA TYR A 96 5.38 -5.92 -13.93
C TYR A 96 5.94 -4.77 -13.09
N THR A 97 6.87 -4.00 -13.65
CA THR A 97 7.29 -2.71 -13.10
C THR A 97 7.15 -1.60 -14.15
N PRO A 98 6.92 -0.34 -13.73
CA PRO A 98 6.58 0.06 -12.36
C PRO A 98 5.13 -0.32 -12.01
N GLN A 99 4.92 -0.90 -10.82
CA GLN A 99 3.59 -1.19 -10.28
C GLN A 99 3.43 -0.53 -8.91
N ILE A 100 2.36 0.23 -8.73
CA ILE A 100 2.00 0.79 -7.42
C ILE A 100 0.84 -0.03 -6.83
N ILE A 101 0.92 -0.31 -5.53
CA ILE A 101 -0.16 -0.85 -4.71
C ILE A 101 -0.48 0.15 -3.58
N VAL A 102 -1.74 0.57 -3.49
CA VAL A 102 -2.22 1.51 -2.45
C VAL A 102 -3.08 0.75 -1.45
N GLN A 103 -2.75 0.88 -0.15
CA GLN A 103 -3.43 0.21 0.97
C GLN A 103 -3.66 -1.29 0.73
N GLY A 104 -2.75 -1.96 0.01
CA GLY A 104 -2.87 -3.37 -0.35
C GLY A 104 -4.05 -3.73 -1.27
N THR A 105 -4.86 -2.78 -1.74
CA THR A 105 -6.14 -3.03 -2.41
C THR A 105 -6.22 -2.50 -3.83
N SER A 106 -5.66 -1.32 -4.09
CA SER A 106 -5.70 -0.70 -5.43
C SER A 106 -4.37 -0.87 -6.14
N SER A 107 -4.39 -1.18 -7.43
CA SER A 107 -3.17 -1.27 -8.25
C SER A 107 -3.27 -0.29 -9.41
N VAL A 108 -2.23 0.52 -9.59
CA VAL A 108 -2.10 1.45 -10.71
C VAL A 108 -0.74 1.26 -11.37
N ILE A 109 -0.70 1.49 -12.68
CA ILE A 109 0.57 1.48 -13.41
C ILE A 109 1.31 2.77 -13.07
N GLY A 110 2.53 2.66 -12.54
CA GLY A 110 3.25 3.79 -11.93
C GLY A 110 3.70 4.90 -12.88
N HIS A 111 3.34 4.87 -14.17
CA HIS A 111 3.76 5.86 -15.16
C HIS A 111 2.66 6.83 -15.65
N HIS A 112 1.40 6.61 -15.27
CA HIS A 112 0.31 7.54 -15.63
C HIS A 112 0.19 8.62 -14.54
N ARG A 113 0.44 9.88 -14.94
CA ARG A 113 0.24 11.08 -14.13
C ARG A 113 -1.21 11.55 -14.18
#